data_AF-A0A933FIL9-F1
#
_entry.id   AF-A0A933FIL9-F1
#
_cell.length_a   1.000
_cell.length_b   1.000
_cell.length_c   1.000
_cell.angle_alpha   90.00
_cell.angle_beta   90.00
_cell.angle_gamma   90.00
#
_symmetry.space_group_name_H-M   'P 1'
#
loop_
_entity.id
_entity.type
_entity.pdbx_description
1 polymer ?
#
loop_
_entity_poly.entity_id
_entity_poly.type
_entity_poly.pdbx_seq_one_letter_code
_entity_poly.pdbx_strand_id
1 'polypeptide(L)'
;MMRLVRLLLYACGCYLYFRIGYPDEGPGGFYHTLTVPLLVGGSLGVFALLKAIDLGTRAAALAIELAFAAGVFLYLGFTLPQANGVSPLSKLASGQRPTQAAARAGIGRLGLDPDSGAAQAVVSLFPKR
;
A
#
# COMPACT_ATOMS: atom_id res chain seq x y z
N MET A 1 11.47 -18.96 0.81
CA MET A 1 10.19 -18.66 0.13
C MET A 1 9.28 -17.76 0.97
N MET A 2 8.95 -18.14 2.22
CA MET A 2 8.02 -17.37 3.08
C MET A 2 8.34 -15.87 3.26
N ARG A 3 9.63 -15.48 3.36
CA ARG A 3 10.01 -14.06 3.50
C ARG A 3 9.66 -13.21 2.27
N LEU A 4 9.89 -13.74 1.07
CA LEU A 4 9.54 -13.04 -0.18
C LEU A 4 8.04 -12.83 -0.28
N VAL A 5 7.25 -13.87 0.04
CA VAL A 5 5.79 -13.77 0.07
C VAL A 5 5.35 -12.66 1.03
N ARG A 6 5.97 -12.58 2.21
CA ARG A 6 5.64 -11.57 3.22
C ARG A 6 5.98 -10.14 2.76
N LEU A 7 7.14 -9.94 2.15
CA LEU A 7 7.54 -8.66 1.55
C LEU A 7 6.56 -8.21 0.46
N LEU A 8 6.16 -9.12 -0.43
CA LEU A 8 5.16 -8.85 -1.46
C LEU A 8 3.81 -8.50 -0.84
N LEU A 9 3.37 -9.23 0.20
CA LEU A 9 2.12 -8.93 0.92
C LEU A 9 2.16 -7.55 1.58
N TYR A 10 3.29 -7.13 2.15
CA TYR A 10 3.44 -5.78 2.70
C TYR A 10 3.33 -4.72 1.61
N ALA A 11 4.04 -4.89 0.50
CA ALA A 11 4.01 -3.94 -0.61
C ALA A 11 2.62 -3.85 -1.26
N CYS A 12 2.00 -5.00 -1.55
CA CYS A 12 0.63 -5.08 -2.07
C CYS A 12 -0.38 -4.51 -1.08
N GLY A 13 -0.25 -4.79 0.21
CA GLY A 13 -1.12 -4.26 1.25
C GLY A 13 -1.06 -2.74 1.33
N CYS A 14 0.13 -2.15 1.30
CA CYS A 14 0.29 -0.70 1.23
C CYS A 14 -0.31 -0.12 -0.06
N TYR A 15 -0.04 -0.74 -1.21
CA TYR A 15 -0.58 -0.32 -2.49
C TYR A 15 -2.11 -0.32 -2.50
N LEU A 16 -2.73 -1.42 -2.06
CA LEU A 16 -4.18 -1.55 -1.97
C LEU A 16 -4.78 -0.57 -0.95
N TYR A 17 -4.14 -0.39 0.21
CA TYR A 17 -4.58 0.61 1.20
C TYR A 17 -4.71 1.99 0.57
N PHE A 18 -3.71 2.44 -0.19
CA PHE A 18 -3.75 3.74 -0.85
C PHE A 18 -4.77 3.79 -1.99
N ARG A 19 -4.81 2.76 -2.84
CA ARG A 19 -5.72 2.68 -3.99
C ARG A 19 -7.20 2.68 -3.59
N ILE A 20 -7.51 2.06 -2.45
CA ILE A 20 -8.85 1.95 -1.87
C ILE A 20 -9.18 3.18 -1.03
N GLY A 21 -8.26 3.59 -0.16
CA GLY A 21 -8.49 4.70 0.78
C GLY A 21 -8.51 6.09 0.15
N TYR A 22 -7.85 6.27 -1.00
CA TYR A 22 -7.71 7.57 -1.68
C TYR A 22 -8.23 7.49 -3.11
N PRO A 23 -9.56 7.38 -3.30
CA PRO A 23 -10.18 7.12 -4.61
C PRO A 23 -10.03 8.27 -5.61
N ASP A 24 -9.77 9.49 -5.14
CA ASP A 24 -9.65 10.72 -5.94
C ASP A 24 -8.31 10.81 -6.71
N GLU A 25 -7.86 9.71 -7.31
CA GLU A 25 -6.65 9.74 -8.13
C GLU A 25 -6.95 10.44 -9.47
N GLY A 26 -6.05 11.33 -9.88
CA GLY A 26 -6.07 11.91 -11.24
C GLY A 26 -5.74 10.86 -12.31
N PRO A 27 -5.58 11.25 -13.60
CA PRO A 27 -5.18 10.33 -14.67
C PRO A 27 -3.82 9.70 -14.35
N GLY A 28 -3.83 8.49 -13.80
CA GLY A 28 -2.68 7.85 -13.16
C GLY A 28 -2.32 6.47 -13.73
N GLY A 29 -2.85 6.09 -14.91
CA GLY A 29 -2.58 4.77 -15.50
C GLY A 29 -1.08 4.45 -15.64
N PHE A 30 -0.28 5.46 -16.02
CA PHE A 30 1.17 5.31 -16.12
C PHE A 30 1.85 5.13 -14.76
N TYR A 31 1.39 5.85 -13.72
CA TYR A 31 1.90 5.70 -12.36
C TYR A 31 1.79 4.25 -11.91
N HIS A 32 0.59 3.66 -12.01
CA HIS A 32 0.36 2.28 -11.57
C HIS A 32 1.16 1.24 -12.36
N THR A 33 1.37 1.50 -13.66
CA THR A 33 2.16 0.63 -14.54
C THR A 33 3.63 0.59 -14.12
N LEU A 34 4.19 1.69 -13.61
CA LEU A 34 5.56 1.75 -13.09
C LEU A 34 5.67 1.31 -11.64
N THR A 35 4.68 1.65 -10.81
CA THR A 35 4.71 1.35 -9.38
C THR A 35 4.71 -0.15 -9.11
N VAL A 36 3.88 -0.94 -9.80
CA VAL A 36 3.79 -2.39 -9.53
C VAL A 36 5.13 -3.11 -9.77
N PRO A 37 5.81 -2.96 -10.92
CA PRO A 37 7.15 -3.52 -11.12
C PRO A 37 8.17 -3.03 -10.09
N LEU A 38 8.11 -1.76 -9.70
CA LEU A 38 9.02 -1.19 -8.70
C LEU A 38 8.83 -1.84 -7.32
N LEU A 39 7.58 -2.10 -6.91
CA LEU A 39 7.27 -2.80 -5.67
C LEU A 39 7.74 -4.26 -5.69
N VAL A 40 7.56 -4.96 -6.82
CA VAL A 40 8.04 -6.33 -7.01
C VAL A 40 9.57 -6.37 -6.99
N GLY A 41 10.23 -5.50 -7.76
CA GLY A 41 11.68 -5.37 -7.81
C GLY A 41 12.29 -5.02 -6.45
N GLY A 42 11.69 -4.06 -5.73
CA GLY A 42 12.09 -3.70 -4.37
C GLY A 42 11.95 -4.87 -3.40
N SER A 43 10.86 -5.62 -3.47
CA SER A 43 10.65 -6.83 -2.64
C SER A 43 11.69 -7.90 -2.92
N LEU A 44 12.02 -8.13 -4.20
CA LEU A 44 13.08 -9.07 -4.61
C LEU A 44 14.46 -8.60 -4.15
N GLY A 45 14.75 -7.31 -4.27
CA GLY A 45 16.01 -6.71 -3.83
C GLY A 45 16.22 -6.86 -2.32
N VAL A 46 15.22 -6.52 -1.51
CA VAL A 46 15.28 -6.71 -0.05
C VAL A 46 15.36 -8.19 0.31
N PHE A 47 14.65 -9.07 -0.39
CA PHE A 47 14.77 -10.50 -0.19
C PHE A 47 16.18 -11.01 -0.48
N ALA A 48 16.79 -10.59 -1.59
CA ALA A 48 18.16 -10.96 -1.94
C ALA A 48 19.16 -10.44 -0.91
N LEU A 49 19.00 -9.18 -0.47
CA LEU A 49 19.79 -8.59 0.61
C LEU A 49 19.72 -9.46 1.86
N LEU A 50 18.52 -9.74 2.37
CA LEU A 50 18.29 -10.55 3.59
C LEU A 50 18.83 -11.99 3.49
N LYS A 51 19.15 -12.49 2.31
CA LYS A 51 19.86 -13.78 2.13
C LYS A 51 21.38 -13.63 2.13
N ALA A 52 21.88 -12.46 1.71
CA ALA A 52 23.31 -12.17 1.63
C ALA A 52 23.91 -11.70 2.98
N ILE A 53 23.11 -11.03 3.81
CA ILE A 53 23.53 -10.63 5.16
C ILE A 53 23.20 -11.71 6.20
N ASP A 54 24.20 -12.07 7.01
CA ASP A 54 23.99 -12.92 8.18
C ASP A 54 23.44 -12.06 9.33
N LEU A 55 22.11 -12.01 9.39
CA LEU A 55 21.39 -11.38 10.49
C LEU A 55 21.28 -12.41 11.60
N GLY A 56 22.23 -12.38 12.54
CA GLY A 56 22.31 -13.30 13.67
C GLY A 56 21.05 -13.41 14.54
N THR A 57 20.01 -12.61 14.30
CA THR A 57 18.68 -12.78 14.92
C THR A 57 17.53 -12.67 13.90
N ARG A 58 16.47 -13.45 14.12
CA ARG A 58 15.21 -13.35 13.34
C ARG A 58 14.52 -11.99 13.52
N ALA A 59 14.74 -11.32 14.65
CA ALA A 59 14.18 -10.00 14.93
C ALA A 59 14.77 -8.92 14.01
N ALA A 60 16.07 -8.94 13.75
CA ALA A 60 16.72 -8.00 12.84
C ALA A 60 16.19 -8.11 11.40
N ALA A 61 15.96 -9.34 10.93
CA ALA A 61 15.33 -9.56 9.62
C ALA A 61 13.91 -8.98 9.57
N LEU A 62 13.10 -9.20 10.63
CA LEU A 62 11.76 -8.63 10.71
C LEU A 62 11.77 -7.09 10.72
N ALA A 63 12.72 -6.47 11.43
CA ALA A 63 12.88 -5.03 11.47
C ALA A 63 13.16 -4.44 10.07
N ILE A 64 14.00 -5.10 9.27
CA ILE A 64 14.27 -4.70 7.88
C ILE A 64 13.03 -4.84 7.01
N GLU A 65 12.27 -5.93 7.17
CA GLU A 65 11.02 -6.10 6.42
C GLU A 65 9.97 -5.04 6.77
N LEU A 66 9.86 -4.67 8.05
CA LEU A 66 8.99 -3.57 8.49
C LEU A 66 9.47 -2.21 8.00
N ALA A 67 10.79 -1.97 7.99
CA ALA A 67 11.38 -0.76 7.43
C ALA A 67 11.09 -0.66 5.92
N PHE A 68 11.15 -1.78 5.19
CA PHE A 68 10.74 -1.85 3.79
C PHE A 68 9.26 -1.50 3.64
N ALA A 69 8.37 -2.10 4.43
CA ALA A 69 6.94 -1.80 4.39
C ALA A 69 6.67 -0.31 4.67
N ALA A 70 7.34 0.29 5.66
CA ALA A 70 7.25 1.71 5.96
C ALA A 70 7.76 2.57 4.79
N GLY A 71 8.88 2.19 4.17
CA GLY A 71 9.41 2.87 2.99
C GLY A 71 8.44 2.84 1.81
N VAL A 72 7.81 1.68 1.53
CA VAL A 72 6.76 1.56 0.51
C VAL A 72 5.56 2.44 0.85
N PHE A 73 5.11 2.42 2.11
CA PHE A 73 3.98 3.24 2.56
C PHE A 73 4.26 4.73 2.36
N LEU A 74 5.45 5.21 2.74
CA LEU A 74 5.87 6.60 2.56
C LEU A 74 5.98 6.97 1.08
N TYR A 75 6.59 6.10 0.27
CA TYR A 75 6.70 6.31 -1.17
C TYR A 75 5.33 6.48 -1.83
N LEU A 76 4.40 5.56 -1.57
CA LEU A 76 3.04 5.63 -2.12
C LEU A 76 2.31 6.85 -1.58
N GLY A 77 2.38 7.09 -0.27
CA GLY A 77 1.73 8.23 0.36
C GLY A 77 2.20 9.58 -0.17
N PHE A 78 3.47 9.69 -0.58
CA PHE A 78 4.03 10.91 -1.15
C PHE A 78 3.77 11.05 -2.65
N THR A 79 3.84 9.95 -3.40
CA THR A 79 3.89 9.98 -4.87
C THR A 79 2.57 9.67 -5.55
N LEU A 80 1.59 9.09 -4.85
CA LEU A 80 0.30 8.74 -5.46
C LEU A 80 -0.39 10.01 -5.98
N PRO A 81 -0.68 10.08 -7.29
CA PRO A 81 -1.35 11.25 -7.86
C PRO A 81 -2.76 11.39 -7.29
N GLN A 82 -3.13 12.61 -6.93
CA GLN A 82 -4.45 12.96 -6.44
C GLN A 82 -4.98 14.12 -7.26
N ALA A 83 -6.27 14.11 -7.58
CA ALA A 83 -6.92 15.11 -8.43
C ALA A 83 -6.79 16.53 -7.85
N ASN A 84 -6.75 16.67 -6.53
CA ASN A 84 -6.58 17.94 -5.83
C ASN A 84 -5.11 18.34 -5.60
N GLY A 85 -4.15 17.57 -6.12
CA GLY A 85 -2.71 17.83 -5.95
C GLY A 85 -2.15 17.59 -4.54
N VAL A 86 -2.99 17.22 -3.57
CA VAL A 86 -2.57 16.98 -2.18
C VAL A 86 -2.26 15.50 -1.99
N SER A 87 -1.00 15.18 -1.65
CA SER A 87 -0.56 13.80 -1.45
C SER A 87 -1.35 13.10 -0.33
N PRO A 88 -1.60 11.78 -0.42
CA PRO A 88 -2.21 11.03 0.67
C PRO A 88 -1.49 11.18 2.01
N LEU A 89 -0.16 11.28 2.01
CA LEU A 89 0.62 11.47 3.22
C LEU A 89 0.34 12.84 3.86
N SER A 90 0.17 13.90 3.06
CA SER A 90 -0.25 15.21 3.55
C SER A 90 -1.67 15.19 4.11
N LYS A 91 -2.59 14.42 3.51
CA LYS A 91 -3.95 14.19 4.04
C LYS A 91 -3.89 13.46 5.39
N LEU A 92 -3.06 12.42 5.54
CA LEU A 92 -2.86 11.74 6.82
C LEU A 92 -2.29 12.68 7.89
N ALA A 93 -1.29 13.48 7.53
CA ALA A 93 -0.65 14.43 8.44
C ALA A 93 -1.61 15.51 8.94
N SER A 94 -2.59 15.93 8.13
CA SER A 94 -3.64 16.86 8.52
C SER A 94 -4.84 16.21 9.22
N GLY A 95 -4.76 14.90 9.51
CA GLY A 95 -5.83 14.14 10.18
C GLY A 95 -6.96 13.70 9.26
N GLN A 96 -6.89 13.97 7.96
CA GLN A 96 -7.84 13.49 6.95
C GLN A 96 -7.53 12.03 6.60
N ARG A 97 -7.95 11.13 7.50
CA ARG A 97 -7.82 9.69 7.30
C ARG A 97 -8.88 9.18 6.30
N PRO A 98 -8.56 8.16 5.49
CA PRO A 98 -9.52 7.58 4.57
C PRO A 98 -10.67 6.92 5.35
N THR A 99 -11.90 7.08 4.87
CA THR A 99 -13.11 6.60 5.56
C THR A 99 -13.73 5.41 4.85
N GLN A 100 -14.75 4.79 5.46
CA GLN A 100 -15.51 3.71 4.82
C GLN A 100 -16.15 4.17 3.50
N ALA A 101 -16.61 5.42 3.42
CA ALA A 101 -17.15 5.98 2.19
C ALA A 101 -16.08 6.05 1.09
N ALA A 102 -14.88 6.54 1.43
CA ALA A 102 -13.75 6.56 0.51
C ALA A 102 -13.35 5.15 0.07
N ALA A 103 -13.30 4.19 1.00
CA ALA A 103 -12.98 2.81 0.71
C ALA A 103 -14.00 2.15 -0.23
N ARG A 104 -15.31 2.39 -0.04
CA ARG A 104 -16.36 1.90 -0.94
C ARG A 104 -16.20 2.48 -2.34
N ALA A 105 -15.95 3.79 -2.45
CA ALA A 105 -15.68 4.43 -3.74
C ALA A 105 -14.42 3.85 -4.42
N GLY A 106 -13.36 3.63 -3.64
CA GLY A 106 -12.13 3.00 -4.11
C GLY A 106 -12.33 1.58 -4.63
N ILE A 107 -13.10 0.75 -3.92
CA ILE A 107 -13.46 -0.60 -4.36
C ILE A 107 -14.30 -0.56 -5.64
N GLY A 108 -15.30 0.32 -5.72
CA GLY A 108 -16.11 0.49 -6.93
C GLY A 108 -15.25 0.87 -8.15
N ARG A 109 -14.24 1.72 -7.96
CA ARG A 109 -13.28 2.10 -9.00
C ARG A 109 -12.40 0.95 -9.49
N LEU A 110 -12.22 -0.09 -8.67
CA LEU A 110 -11.54 -1.32 -9.07
C LEU A 110 -12.42 -2.26 -9.91
N GLY A 111 -13.68 -1.89 -10.16
CA GLY A 111 -14.65 -2.77 -10.82
C GLY A 111 -15.16 -3.89 -9.92
N LEU A 112 -14.96 -3.77 -8.60
CA LEU A 112 -15.41 -4.74 -7.61
C LEU A 112 -16.74 -4.28 -6.98
N ASP A 113 -17.61 -5.23 -6.68
CA ASP A 113 -18.85 -4.96 -5.97
C ASP A 113 -18.56 -4.58 -4.50
N PRO A 114 -18.83 -3.32 -4.08
CA PRO A 114 -18.59 -2.85 -2.72
C PRO A 114 -19.48 -3.54 -1.68
N ASP A 115 -20.60 -4.14 -2.11
CA ASP A 115 -21.55 -4.81 -1.23
C ASP A 115 -21.26 -6.31 -1.08
N SER A 116 -20.27 -6.85 -1.82
CA SER A 116 -19.79 -8.21 -1.63
C SER A 116 -19.19 -8.42 -0.23
N GLY A 117 -19.34 -9.63 0.34
CA GLY A 117 -18.86 -9.91 1.70
C GLY A 117 -17.36 -9.65 1.90
N ALA A 118 -16.54 -9.92 0.87
CA ALA A 118 -15.11 -9.62 0.89
C ALA A 118 -14.82 -8.11 0.86
N ALA A 119 -15.54 -7.34 0.05
CA ALA A 119 -15.42 -5.89 0.01
C ALA A 119 -15.85 -5.25 1.33
N GLN A 120 -16.95 -5.72 1.92
CA GLN A 120 -17.41 -5.24 3.23
C GLN A 120 -16.37 -5.50 4.33
N ALA A 121 -15.72 -6.67 4.32
CA ALA A 121 -14.64 -6.97 5.26
C ALA A 121 -13.49 -5.96 5.13
N VAL A 122 -13.08 -5.63 3.90
CA VAL A 122 -12.04 -4.62 3.64
C VAL A 122 -12.50 -3.21 4.06
N VAL A 123 -13.72 -2.81 3.70
CA VAL A 123 -14.30 -1.50 4.09
C VAL A 123 -14.35 -1.36 5.61
N SER A 124 -14.66 -2.44 6.33
CA SER A 124 -14.77 -2.41 7.79
C SER A 124 -13.44 -2.07 8.50
N LEU A 125 -12.31 -2.22 7.81
CA LEU A 125 -10.99 -1.82 8.31
C LEU A 125 -10.80 -0.29 8.33
N PHE A 126 -11.66 0.46 7.64
CA PHE A 126 -11.62 1.92 7.59
C PHE A 126 -12.57 2.54 8.64
N PRO A 127 -12.25 3.74 9.17
CA PRO A 127 -13.12 4.46 10.10
C PRO A 127 -14.43 4.91 9.43
N LYS A 128 -15.53 4.88 10.20
CA LYS A 128 -16.91 5.14 9.72
C LYS A 128 -17.23 6.59 9.30
N ARG A 129 -16.32 7.55 9.49
CA ARG A 129 -16.63 9.00 9.38
C ARG A 129 -17.16 9.42 8.02
#